data_AF-A0A5C5U442-F1
#
_entry.id   AF-A0A5C5U442-F1
#
_cell.length_a   1.000
_cell.length_b   1.000
_cell.length_c   1.000
_cell.angle_alpha   90.00
_cell.angle_beta   90.00
_cell.angle_gamma   90.00
#
_symmetry.space_group_name_H-M   'P 1'
#
loop_
_entity.id
_entity.type
_entity.pdbx_description
1 polymer ?
#
loop_
_entity_poly.entity_id
_entity_poly.type
_entity_poly.pdbx_seq_one_letter_code
_entity_poly.pdbx_strand_id
1 'polypeptide(L)'
;MACASLPAPPPRRAPRLPGSASACIESRWPWRQDAHVPDRIDFNCDLGEGCGDDAAIVPWISSASIACGGHAGDEASMRETVALCLRHGVAIGAHPSFEDRAHFGRRELALAPGEVHALVLAQVRRLAAACEAAGARLRHVKPHGALYNLAARELDTARAIADAVREVDRGLRLYALAGSDLASAGRSAGLQVAEEAFAERGYAADGRLAPRGQPGAVIETLEGALAQVRGLVREHAVHALDGSRIALRADTLCLHGDRHDAAAFARALREALEAEGIVVRAPGDAP
;
A
#
# COMPACT_ATOMS: atom_id res chain seq x y z
N MET A 1 -74.81 24.07 -25.64
CA MET A 1 -74.45 24.29 -27.08
C MET A 1 -72.94 24.38 -27.18
N ALA A 2 -72.37 23.89 -28.29
CA ALA A 2 -70.95 23.72 -28.61
C ALA A 2 -70.36 22.37 -28.15
N CYS A 3 -69.55 21.66 -28.95
CA CYS A 3 -69.37 21.66 -30.40
C CYS A 3 -68.67 20.32 -30.72
N ALA A 4 -68.99 19.76 -31.88
CA ALA A 4 -68.67 18.40 -32.29
C ALA A 4 -67.18 18.13 -32.56
N SER A 5 -66.82 16.88 -32.32
CA SER A 5 -65.54 16.20 -32.53
C SER A 5 -65.06 16.17 -33.99
N LEU A 6 -63.74 16.19 -34.19
CA LEU A 6 -63.08 15.67 -35.39
C LEU A 6 -62.09 14.55 -34.99
N PRO A 7 -61.99 13.46 -35.79
CA PRO A 7 -61.33 12.22 -35.38
C PRO A 7 -59.81 12.20 -35.60
N ALA A 8 -59.13 11.42 -34.75
CA ALA A 8 -57.69 11.18 -34.79
C ALA A 8 -57.25 10.32 -36.01
N PRO A 9 -56.03 10.53 -36.54
CA PRO A 9 -55.53 9.77 -37.68
C PRO A 9 -55.12 8.33 -37.30
N PRO A 10 -55.19 7.36 -38.25
CA PRO A 10 -54.93 5.95 -37.98
C PRO A 10 -53.44 5.64 -37.75
N PRO A 11 -53.13 4.59 -36.96
CA PRO A 11 -51.75 4.26 -36.60
C PRO A 11 -50.98 3.64 -37.77
N ARG A 12 -49.75 4.11 -37.98
CA ARG A 12 -48.80 3.53 -38.94
C ARG A 12 -48.30 2.17 -38.44
N ARG A 13 -48.42 1.14 -39.28
CA ARG A 13 -47.84 -0.19 -39.05
C ARG A 13 -46.34 -0.17 -39.29
N ALA A 14 -45.56 -0.63 -38.32
CA ALA A 14 -44.15 -0.98 -38.48
C ALA A 14 -44.00 -2.51 -38.70
N PRO A 15 -42.97 -2.96 -39.45
CA PRO A 15 -42.88 -4.32 -39.99
C PRO A 15 -42.54 -5.39 -38.95
N ARG A 16 -42.99 -6.63 -39.21
CA ARG A 16 -42.68 -7.83 -38.43
C ARG A 16 -41.21 -8.20 -38.58
N LEU A 17 -40.52 -8.42 -37.47
CA LEU A 17 -39.22 -9.10 -37.43
C LEU A 17 -39.44 -10.60 -37.16
N PRO A 18 -38.71 -11.51 -37.85
CA PRO A 18 -38.79 -12.95 -37.63
C PRO A 18 -37.96 -13.40 -36.42
N GLY A 19 -38.49 -14.40 -35.70
CA GLY A 19 -37.75 -15.58 -35.24
C GLY A 19 -36.66 -15.40 -34.17
N SER A 20 -36.94 -15.95 -32.99
CA SER A 20 -35.98 -16.32 -31.95
C SER A 20 -34.81 -17.17 -32.46
N ALA A 21 -33.59 -16.82 -32.07
CA ALA A 21 -32.49 -17.77 -31.91
C ALA A 21 -31.47 -17.21 -30.90
N SER A 22 -31.13 -18.02 -29.90
CA SER A 22 -29.98 -17.82 -29.03
C SER A 22 -28.73 -17.54 -29.84
N ALA A 23 -28.03 -16.45 -29.50
CA ALA A 23 -26.64 -16.27 -29.87
C ALA A 23 -25.93 -15.65 -28.66
N CYS A 24 -25.07 -16.44 -28.04
CA CYS A 24 -24.05 -15.97 -27.12
C CYS A 24 -23.30 -14.81 -27.76
N ILE A 25 -23.30 -13.65 -27.10
CA ILE A 25 -22.41 -12.55 -27.45
C ILE A 25 -21.03 -12.92 -26.90
N GLU A 26 -20.34 -13.81 -27.60
CA GLU A 26 -18.89 -13.88 -27.56
C GLU A 26 -18.32 -12.86 -28.54
N SER A 27 -17.17 -12.28 -28.16
CA SER A 27 -16.23 -11.50 -28.98
C SER A 27 -16.54 -10.01 -29.23
N ARG A 28 -15.96 -9.16 -28.38
CA ARG A 28 -15.54 -7.79 -28.72
C ARG A 28 -14.11 -7.53 -28.24
N TRP A 29 -13.12 -8.30 -28.71
CA TRP A 29 -11.71 -7.87 -28.72
C TRP A 29 -10.81 -8.85 -29.50
N PRO A 30 -10.44 -8.59 -30.78
CA PRO A 30 -9.65 -9.53 -31.58
C PRO A 30 -8.14 -9.61 -31.27
N TRP A 31 -7.67 -9.10 -30.12
CA TRP A 31 -6.23 -9.07 -29.76
C TRP A 31 -5.95 -9.25 -28.26
N ARG A 32 -6.84 -9.91 -27.51
CA ARG A 32 -6.56 -10.37 -26.13
C ARG A 32 -6.48 -11.88 -26.09
N GLN A 33 -5.39 -12.43 -26.61
CA GLN A 33 -4.88 -13.73 -26.19
C GLN A 33 -3.45 -13.52 -25.67
N ASP A 34 -3.30 -13.84 -24.38
CA ASP A 34 -2.09 -14.29 -23.71
C ASP A 34 -0.89 -13.34 -23.57
N ALA A 35 -1.08 -12.31 -22.74
CA ALA A 35 -0.04 -11.95 -21.78
C ALA A 35 -0.66 -12.06 -20.39
N HIS A 36 -0.49 -13.22 -19.73
CA HIS A 36 -0.74 -13.32 -18.30
C HIS A 36 0.19 -12.31 -17.63
N VAL A 37 -0.35 -11.19 -17.15
CA VAL A 37 0.40 -10.28 -16.29
C VAL A 37 0.65 -11.06 -15.02
N PRO A 38 1.92 -11.37 -14.67
CA PRO A 38 2.19 -12.19 -13.50
C PRO A 38 1.62 -11.50 -12.26
N ASP A 39 1.10 -12.32 -11.35
CA ASP A 39 0.78 -11.88 -10.00
C ASP A 39 2.00 -11.16 -9.42
N ARG A 40 1.78 -10.04 -8.76
CA ARG A 40 2.88 -9.24 -8.21
C ARG A 40 2.54 -8.65 -6.87
N ILE A 41 3.56 -8.44 -6.06
CA ILE A 41 3.42 -7.80 -4.76
C ILE A 41 4.71 -7.05 -4.43
N ASP A 42 4.60 -5.88 -3.81
CA ASP A 42 5.77 -5.18 -3.29
C ASP A 42 6.13 -5.74 -1.91
N PHE A 43 7.42 -5.93 -1.65
CA PHE A 43 7.94 -6.13 -0.30
C PHE A 43 8.54 -4.81 0.16
N ASN A 44 8.00 -4.24 1.22
CA ASN A 44 8.54 -3.03 1.83
C ASN A 44 9.06 -3.30 3.25
N CYS A 45 10.14 -2.62 3.62
CA CYS A 45 10.71 -2.67 4.97
C CYS A 45 11.07 -1.27 5.44
N ASP A 46 10.98 -1.05 6.75
CA ASP A 46 11.44 0.17 7.41
C ASP A 46 12.95 0.06 7.62
N LEU A 47 13.72 1.07 7.17
CA LEU A 47 15.18 1.08 7.20
C LEU A 47 15.73 2.41 7.72
N GLY A 48 17.03 2.45 8.01
CA GLY A 48 17.72 3.65 8.48
C GLY A 48 17.35 4.03 9.92
N GLU A 49 16.80 3.08 10.68
CA GLU A 49 16.32 3.30 12.05
C GLU A 49 17.41 3.08 13.12
N GLY A 50 18.57 2.53 12.73
CA GLY A 50 19.67 2.21 13.65
C GLY A 50 19.46 0.91 14.43
N CYS A 51 18.50 0.09 14.02
CA CYS A 51 18.25 -1.25 14.56
C CYS A 51 18.06 -2.25 13.41
N GLY A 52 18.34 -3.53 13.68
CA GLY A 52 18.31 -4.58 12.66
C GLY A 52 19.56 -4.59 11.77
N ASP A 53 19.50 -5.36 10.68
CA ASP A 53 20.57 -5.45 9.68
C ASP A 53 20.01 -5.06 8.30
N ASP A 54 19.98 -3.75 8.05
CA ASP A 54 19.53 -3.17 6.77
C ASP A 54 20.25 -3.81 5.58
N ALA A 55 21.56 -4.05 5.69
CA ALA A 55 22.37 -4.60 4.62
C ALA A 55 21.97 -6.05 4.27
N ALA A 56 21.56 -6.84 5.27
CA ALA A 56 21.12 -8.20 5.05
C ALA A 56 19.73 -8.30 4.41
N ILE A 57 18.79 -7.40 4.74
CA ILE A 57 17.40 -7.48 4.26
C ILE A 57 17.18 -6.79 2.90
N VAL A 58 17.91 -5.70 2.60
CA VAL A 58 17.74 -4.91 1.36
C VAL A 58 17.76 -5.74 0.07
N PRO A 59 18.59 -6.78 -0.10
CA PRO A 59 18.56 -7.61 -1.31
C PRO A 59 17.24 -8.33 -1.57
N TRP A 60 16.40 -8.50 -0.54
CA TRP A 60 15.20 -9.34 -0.57
C TRP A 60 13.89 -8.54 -0.65
N ILE A 61 13.96 -7.21 -0.55
CA ILE A 61 12.81 -6.31 -0.64
C ILE A 61 12.79 -5.57 -1.99
N SER A 62 11.67 -4.94 -2.33
CA SER A 62 11.55 -4.11 -3.52
C SER A 62 11.39 -2.63 -3.20
N SER A 63 10.93 -2.28 -2.00
CA SER A 63 10.82 -0.90 -1.52
C SER A 63 11.38 -0.74 -0.10
N ALA A 64 11.94 0.42 0.20
CA ALA A 64 12.45 0.79 1.51
C ALA A 64 11.79 2.08 2.00
N SER A 65 11.28 2.07 3.23
CA SER A 65 10.77 3.24 3.92
C SER A 65 11.84 3.74 4.89
N ILE A 66 12.55 4.81 4.53
CA ILE A 66 13.73 5.29 5.26
C ILE A 66 13.34 6.34 6.30
N ALA A 67 13.79 6.15 7.55
CA ALA A 67 13.55 7.07 8.66
C ALA A 67 14.05 8.50 8.35
N CYS A 68 13.23 9.50 8.70
CA CYS A 68 13.45 10.90 8.32
C CYS A 68 13.94 11.81 9.46
N GLY A 69 14.40 11.23 10.57
CA GLY A 69 14.95 11.97 11.72
C GLY A 69 13.94 12.32 12.81
N GLY A 70 12.65 12.03 12.63
CA GLY A 70 11.62 12.21 13.66
C GLY A 70 11.77 11.19 14.78
N HIS A 71 11.47 9.92 14.50
CA HIS A 71 11.57 8.82 15.45
C HIS A 71 12.96 8.20 15.49
N ALA A 72 13.63 8.15 14.35
CA ALA A 72 14.93 7.54 14.17
C ALA A 72 15.66 8.14 12.95
N GLY A 73 16.93 7.77 12.78
CA GLY A 73 17.78 8.21 11.68
C GLY A 73 18.27 9.66 11.81
N ASP A 74 19.22 10.02 10.96
CA ASP A 74 19.75 11.36 10.78
C ASP A 74 20.24 11.53 9.34
N GLU A 75 20.87 12.66 9.01
CA GLU A 75 21.35 12.87 7.63
C GLU A 75 22.40 11.85 7.19
N ALA A 76 23.26 11.37 8.10
CA ALA A 76 24.29 10.41 7.77
C ALA A 76 23.63 9.04 7.49
N SER A 77 22.73 8.59 8.36
CA SER A 77 22.00 7.34 8.15
C SER A 77 21.14 7.37 6.89
N MET A 78 20.44 8.49 6.60
CA MET A 78 19.68 8.64 5.36
C MET A 78 20.56 8.48 4.12
N ARG A 79 21.73 9.13 4.09
CA ARG A 79 22.67 9.01 2.95
C ARG A 79 23.17 7.58 2.78
N GLU A 80 23.52 6.91 3.88
CA GLU A 80 23.98 5.53 3.87
C GLU A 80 22.89 4.56 3.37
N THR A 81 21.68 4.66 3.90
CA THR A 81 20.55 3.81 3.50
C THR A 81 20.12 4.08 2.06
N VAL A 82 20.12 5.33 1.59
CA VAL A 82 19.87 5.68 0.17
C VAL A 82 20.92 5.03 -0.73
N ALA A 83 22.20 5.14 -0.39
CA ALA A 83 23.28 4.52 -1.17
C ALA A 83 23.16 2.99 -1.18
N LEU A 84 22.75 2.38 -0.07
CA LEU A 84 22.47 0.95 0.02
C LEU A 84 21.31 0.54 -0.90
N CYS A 85 20.18 1.26 -0.87
CA CYS A 85 19.04 0.97 -1.73
C CYS A 85 19.39 1.10 -3.22
N LEU A 86 20.17 2.11 -3.60
CA LEU A 86 20.64 2.29 -4.98
C LEU A 86 21.48 1.10 -5.48
N ARG A 87 22.38 0.55 -4.64
CA ARG A 87 23.20 -0.61 -5.02
C ARG A 87 22.38 -1.86 -5.33
N HIS A 88 21.19 -1.97 -4.75
CA HIS A 88 20.30 -3.12 -4.90
C HIS A 88 19.08 -2.84 -5.78
N GLY A 89 18.93 -1.63 -6.32
CA GLY A 89 17.77 -1.26 -7.13
C GLY A 89 16.45 -1.21 -6.36
N VAL A 90 16.50 -0.96 -5.04
CA VAL A 90 15.32 -0.87 -4.17
C VAL A 90 14.70 0.52 -4.27
N ALA A 91 13.37 0.58 -4.40
CA ALA A 91 12.63 1.84 -4.44
C ALA A 91 12.69 2.57 -3.09
N ILE A 92 13.06 3.84 -3.10
CA ILE A 92 13.28 4.62 -1.89
C ILE A 92 12.03 5.43 -1.55
N GLY A 93 11.57 5.37 -0.30
CA GLY A 93 10.49 6.19 0.21
C GLY A 93 10.76 6.78 1.59
N ALA A 94 10.02 7.83 1.92
CA ALA A 94 10.12 8.51 3.20
C ALA A 94 9.30 7.82 4.27
N HIS A 95 9.87 7.72 5.46
CA HIS A 95 9.21 7.16 6.64
C HIS A 95 9.02 8.22 7.75
N PRO A 96 8.15 9.23 7.52
CA PRO A 96 7.94 10.31 8.47
C PRO A 96 7.16 9.82 9.70
N SER A 97 7.46 10.38 10.86
CA SER A 97 6.90 9.97 12.15
C SER A 97 6.55 11.16 13.03
N PHE A 98 5.89 10.91 14.16
CA PHE A 98 5.97 11.86 15.26
C PHE A 98 7.43 12.07 15.70
N GLU A 99 7.79 13.29 16.12
CA GLU A 99 9.11 13.63 16.67
C GLU A 99 9.24 13.16 18.13
N ASP A 100 9.22 11.85 18.32
CA ASP A 100 9.30 11.20 19.63
C ASP A 100 10.37 10.10 19.64
N ARG A 101 11.63 10.51 19.46
CA ARG A 101 12.78 9.59 19.39
C ARG A 101 12.92 8.71 20.63
N ALA A 102 12.59 9.24 21.81
CA ALA A 102 12.67 8.50 23.08
C ALA A 102 11.75 7.28 23.13
N HIS A 103 10.65 7.30 22.37
CA HIS A 103 9.71 6.17 22.27
C HIS A 103 9.58 5.66 20.83
N PHE A 104 10.59 5.96 20.01
CA PHE A 104 10.68 5.50 18.62
C PHE A 104 9.42 5.86 17.80
N GLY A 105 8.80 7.02 18.05
CA GLY A 105 7.60 7.46 17.32
C GLY A 105 6.38 6.54 17.51
N ARG A 106 6.36 5.69 18.55
CA ARG A 106 5.30 4.71 18.80
C ARG A 106 4.20 5.22 19.75
N ARG A 107 4.29 6.47 20.20
CA ARG A 107 3.22 7.15 20.95
C ARG A 107 2.49 8.15 20.09
N GLU A 108 1.17 8.17 20.21
CA GLU A 108 0.36 9.21 19.59
C GLU A 108 0.60 10.54 20.32
N LEU A 109 0.84 11.59 19.54
CA LEU A 109 0.94 12.96 20.04
C LEU A 109 -0.31 13.74 19.63
N ALA A 110 -0.85 14.53 20.54
CA ALA A 110 -1.97 15.42 20.26
C ALA A 110 -1.49 16.64 19.48
N LEU A 111 -1.34 16.49 18.16
CA LEU A 111 -1.00 17.56 17.23
C LEU A 111 -2.25 17.97 16.44
N ALA A 112 -2.42 19.26 16.20
CA ALA A 112 -3.42 19.76 15.27
C ALA A 112 -3.06 19.34 13.83
N PRO A 113 -4.04 19.22 12.91
CA PRO A 113 -3.77 18.81 11.52
C PRO A 113 -2.71 19.66 10.82
N GLY A 114 -2.67 20.97 11.07
CA GLY A 114 -1.64 21.86 10.51
C GLY A 114 -0.22 21.54 11.02
N GLU A 115 -0.08 21.09 12.26
CA GLU A 115 1.20 20.67 12.83
C GLU A 115 1.64 19.32 12.25
N VAL A 116 0.71 18.37 12.09
CA VAL A 116 0.98 17.10 11.40
C VAL A 116 1.45 17.34 9.96
N HIS A 117 0.77 18.23 9.23
CA HIS A 117 1.15 18.62 7.88
C HIS A 117 2.59 19.15 7.83
N ALA A 118 2.91 20.15 8.65
CA ALA A 118 4.23 20.77 8.67
C ALA A 118 5.34 19.75 9.04
N LEU A 119 5.07 18.89 10.01
CA LEU A 119 5.97 17.83 10.47
C LEU A 119 6.26 16.80 9.35
N VAL A 120 5.23 16.32 8.65
CA VAL A 120 5.42 15.38 7.54
C VAL A 120 6.14 16.05 6.38
N LEU A 121 5.73 17.26 6.02
CA LEU A 121 6.33 18.03 4.94
C LEU A 121 7.84 18.23 5.15
N ALA A 122 8.24 18.61 6.37
CA ALA A 122 9.65 18.81 6.71
C ALA A 122 10.46 17.50 6.61
N GLN A 123 9.93 16.40 7.13
CA GLN A 123 10.61 15.11 7.13
C GLN A 123 10.75 14.52 5.72
N VAL A 124 9.69 14.57 4.91
CA VAL A 124 9.72 14.09 3.52
C VAL A 124 10.70 14.92 2.69
N ARG A 125 10.72 16.25 2.85
CA ARG A 125 11.70 17.13 2.16
C ARG A 125 13.14 16.81 2.55
N ARG A 126 13.40 16.47 3.82
CA ARG A 126 14.74 16.09 4.28
C ARG A 126 15.25 14.85 3.56
N LEU A 127 14.44 13.79 3.45
CA LEU A 127 14.85 12.59 2.72
C LEU A 127 14.92 12.84 1.20
N ALA A 128 14.01 13.65 0.65
CA ALA A 128 14.06 14.05 -0.76
C ALA A 128 15.40 14.71 -1.12
N ALA A 129 15.90 15.61 -0.27
CA ALA A 129 17.21 16.24 -0.46
C ALA A 129 18.37 15.22 -0.38
N ALA A 130 18.30 14.24 0.52
CA ALA A 130 19.29 13.16 0.57
C ALA A 130 19.26 12.28 -0.69
N CYS A 131 18.07 12.00 -1.24
CA CYS A 131 17.92 11.28 -2.50
C CYS A 131 18.52 12.08 -3.66
N GLU A 132 18.19 13.37 -3.77
CA GLU A 132 18.69 14.26 -4.83
C GLU A 132 20.22 14.34 -4.82
N ALA A 133 20.83 14.51 -3.65
CA ALA A 133 22.28 14.56 -3.49
C ALA A 133 22.98 13.26 -3.93
N ALA A 134 22.29 12.12 -3.88
CA ALA A 134 22.77 10.82 -4.32
C ALA A 134 22.36 10.45 -5.76
N GLY A 135 21.64 11.33 -6.48
CA GLY A 135 21.07 11.02 -7.80
C GLY A 135 19.94 9.98 -7.76
N ALA A 136 19.34 9.76 -6.59
CA ALA A 136 18.19 8.88 -6.40
C ALA A 136 16.86 9.63 -6.58
N ARG A 137 15.79 8.87 -6.85
CA ARG A 137 14.42 9.39 -6.88
C ARG A 137 13.65 8.87 -5.67
N LEU A 138 13.03 9.78 -4.92
CA LEU A 138 12.03 9.45 -3.91
C LEU A 138 10.74 8.95 -4.62
N ARG A 139 10.22 7.80 -4.20
CA ARG A 139 9.13 7.08 -4.88
C ARG A 139 7.83 7.06 -4.09
N HIS A 140 7.92 6.92 -2.78
CA HIS A 140 6.76 6.82 -1.91
C HIS A 140 6.94 7.50 -0.56
N VAL A 141 5.84 7.62 0.18
CA VAL A 141 5.81 8.03 1.58
C VAL A 141 4.95 7.03 2.35
N LYS A 142 5.48 6.50 3.45
CA LYS A 142 4.77 5.64 4.40
C LYS A 142 4.92 6.24 5.79
N PRO A 143 3.87 6.75 6.46
CA PRO A 143 4.02 7.21 7.84
C PRO A 143 4.51 6.09 8.76
N HIS A 144 5.20 6.44 9.83
CA HIS A 144 5.73 5.50 10.82
C HIS A 144 4.80 5.36 12.04
N GLY A 145 4.79 4.15 12.62
CA GLY A 145 4.38 3.91 14.00
C GLY A 145 3.03 4.51 14.38
N ALA A 146 3.01 5.33 15.43
CA ALA A 146 1.78 5.92 15.92
C ALA A 146 1.14 6.91 14.93
N LEU A 147 1.93 7.60 14.11
CA LEU A 147 1.40 8.50 13.09
C LEU A 147 0.63 7.73 12.03
N TYR A 148 1.17 6.58 11.59
CA TYR A 148 0.48 5.66 10.66
C TYR A 148 -0.83 5.14 11.24
N ASN A 149 -0.81 4.65 12.48
CA ASN A 149 -1.99 4.10 13.13
C ASN A 149 -3.07 5.16 13.37
N LEU A 150 -2.68 6.39 13.71
CA LEU A 150 -3.61 7.50 13.87
C LEU A 150 -4.23 7.86 12.52
N ALA A 151 -3.40 8.05 11.49
CA ALA A 151 -3.85 8.35 10.14
C ALA A 151 -4.75 7.26 9.53
N ALA A 152 -4.61 6.01 9.97
CA ALA A 152 -5.47 4.94 9.50
C ALA A 152 -6.95 5.10 9.91
N ARG A 153 -7.24 5.91 10.95
CA ARG A 153 -8.57 6.02 11.56
C ARG A 153 -9.04 7.44 11.89
N GLU A 154 -8.21 8.45 11.62
CA GLU A 154 -8.51 9.86 11.85
C GLU A 154 -8.34 10.64 10.54
N LEU A 155 -9.48 10.95 9.91
CA LEU A 155 -9.54 11.55 8.58
C LEU A 155 -8.80 12.89 8.48
N ASP A 156 -8.84 13.73 9.52
CA ASP A 156 -8.18 15.04 9.48
C ASP A 156 -6.65 14.91 9.55
N THR A 157 -6.15 13.93 10.32
CA THR A 157 -4.73 13.54 10.33
C THR A 157 -4.33 12.99 8.96
N ALA A 158 -5.14 12.08 8.40
CA ALA A 158 -4.91 11.49 7.09
C ALA A 158 -4.85 12.55 5.97
N ARG A 159 -5.75 13.54 5.97
CA ARG A 159 -5.76 14.66 5.02
C ARG A 159 -4.51 15.51 5.13
N ALA A 160 -4.12 15.87 6.37
CA ALA A 160 -2.90 16.63 6.60
C ALA A 160 -1.65 15.93 6.02
N ILE A 161 -1.55 14.60 6.19
CA ILE A 161 -0.46 13.80 5.63
C ILE A 161 -0.54 13.79 4.09
N ALA A 162 -1.71 13.48 3.52
CA ALA A 162 -1.88 13.41 2.07
C ALA A 162 -1.61 14.75 1.38
N ASP A 163 -2.03 15.86 1.99
CA ASP A 163 -1.76 17.20 1.49
C ASP A 163 -0.26 17.54 1.53
N ALA A 164 0.44 17.20 2.62
CA ALA A 164 1.88 17.38 2.73
C ALA A 164 2.65 16.58 1.66
N VAL A 165 2.28 15.31 1.45
CA VAL A 165 2.90 14.45 0.42
C VAL A 165 2.66 15.01 -0.99
N ARG A 166 1.43 15.46 -1.27
CA ARG A 166 1.08 16.10 -2.55
C ARG A 166 1.85 17.40 -2.79
N GLU A 167 2.10 18.18 -1.75
CA GLU A 167 2.88 19.42 -1.83
C GLU A 167 4.35 19.14 -2.18
N VAL A 168 4.93 18.05 -1.67
CA VAL A 168 6.30 17.66 -2.04
C VAL A 168 6.38 17.27 -3.51
N ASP A 169 5.60 16.27 -3.93
CA ASP A 169 5.53 15.81 -5.31
C ASP A 169 4.26 14.97 -5.53
N ARG A 170 3.43 15.37 -6.50
CA ARG A 170 2.19 14.66 -6.87
C ARG A 170 2.43 13.27 -7.47
N GLY A 171 3.65 13.00 -7.93
CA GLY A 171 4.09 11.72 -8.44
C GLY A 171 4.48 10.71 -7.35
N LEU A 172 4.56 11.13 -6.08
CA LEU A 172 4.80 10.22 -4.96
C LEU A 172 3.59 9.33 -4.71
N ARG A 173 3.88 8.07 -4.37
CA ARG A 173 2.86 7.14 -3.90
C ARG A 173 2.71 7.23 -2.40
N LEU A 174 1.48 7.26 -1.90
CA LEU A 174 1.18 7.19 -0.47
C LEU A 174 0.91 5.73 -0.08
N TYR A 175 1.70 5.21 0.85
CA TYR A 175 1.48 3.89 1.43
C TYR A 175 0.57 4.05 2.63
N ALA A 176 -0.50 3.26 2.67
CA ALA A 176 -1.54 3.35 3.68
C ALA A 176 -2.08 1.98 4.02
N LEU A 177 -2.52 1.78 5.26
CA LEU A 177 -3.19 0.54 5.66
C LEU A 177 -4.38 0.31 4.72
N ALA A 178 -4.54 -0.93 4.25
CA ALA A 178 -5.65 -1.29 3.38
C ALA A 178 -7.01 -0.90 4.01
N GLY A 179 -7.88 -0.26 3.22
CA GLY A 179 -9.20 0.23 3.65
C GLY A 179 -9.20 1.40 4.66
N SER A 180 -8.06 2.06 4.90
CA SER A 180 -7.95 3.11 5.93
C SER A 180 -8.35 4.51 5.48
N ASP A 181 -8.54 5.41 6.46
CA ASP A 181 -8.77 6.84 6.20
C ASP A 181 -7.60 7.48 5.44
N LEU A 182 -6.36 7.04 5.68
CA LEU A 182 -5.18 7.49 4.94
C LEU A 182 -5.26 7.10 3.45
N ALA A 183 -5.73 5.89 3.15
CA ALA A 183 -5.94 5.46 1.77
C ALA A 183 -7.03 6.33 1.09
N SER A 184 -8.14 6.59 1.78
CA SER A 184 -9.23 7.45 1.30
C SER A 184 -8.77 8.90 1.07
N ALA A 185 -8.03 9.47 2.02
CA ALA A 185 -7.49 10.82 1.94
C ALA A 185 -6.47 10.97 0.81
N GLY A 186 -5.56 10.01 0.64
CA GLY A 186 -4.59 9.98 -0.45
C GLY A 186 -5.26 9.99 -1.82
N ARG A 187 -6.26 9.12 -2.03
CA ARG A 187 -7.05 9.09 -3.28
C ARG A 187 -7.80 10.39 -3.51
N SER A 188 -8.42 10.95 -2.47
CA SER A 188 -9.14 12.23 -2.54
C SER A 188 -8.22 13.42 -2.86
N ALA A 189 -6.97 13.37 -2.41
CA ALA A 189 -5.94 14.36 -2.74
C ALA A 189 -5.38 14.19 -4.16
N GLY A 190 -5.76 13.15 -4.89
CA GLY A 190 -5.28 12.84 -6.24
C GLY A 190 -3.91 12.15 -6.27
N LEU A 191 -3.45 11.58 -5.15
CA LEU A 191 -2.24 10.78 -5.10
C LEU A 191 -2.51 9.34 -5.56
N GLN A 192 -1.46 8.70 -6.05
CA GLN A 192 -1.46 7.24 -6.17
C GLN A 192 -1.32 6.65 -4.76
N VAL A 193 -2.15 5.67 -4.43
CA VAL A 193 -2.09 4.96 -3.14
C VAL A 193 -1.65 3.52 -3.37
N ALA A 194 -0.74 3.02 -2.55
CA ALA A 194 -0.50 1.58 -2.37
C ALA A 194 -1.12 1.17 -1.03
N GLU A 195 -2.06 0.23 -1.09
CA GLU A 195 -2.65 -0.34 0.12
C GLU A 195 -1.71 -1.41 0.68
N GLU A 196 -1.33 -1.25 1.94
CA GLU A 196 -0.40 -2.09 2.65
C GLU A 196 -1.13 -3.14 3.48
N ALA A 197 -0.61 -4.36 3.42
CA ALA A 197 -0.98 -5.45 4.30
C ALA A 197 0.29 -6.03 4.96
N PHE A 198 0.08 -6.96 5.88
CA PHE A 198 1.13 -7.56 6.69
C PHE A 198 1.12 -9.07 6.50
N ALA A 199 2.26 -9.66 6.13
CA ALA A 199 2.37 -11.11 5.96
C ALA A 199 2.31 -11.87 7.29
N GLU A 200 2.71 -11.21 8.38
CA GLU A 200 3.01 -11.85 9.67
C GLU A 200 2.05 -11.44 10.79
N ARG A 201 0.98 -10.71 10.47
CA ARG A 201 0.02 -10.20 11.46
C ARG A 201 -1.34 -10.83 11.24
N GLY A 202 -1.94 -11.26 12.35
CA GLY A 202 -3.34 -11.69 12.36
C GLY A 202 -4.28 -10.48 12.22
N TYR A 203 -5.44 -10.71 11.62
CA TYR A 203 -6.49 -9.70 11.45
C TYR A 203 -7.67 -9.98 12.38
N ALA A 204 -8.28 -8.92 12.91
CA ALA A 204 -9.58 -8.98 13.56
C ALA A 204 -10.71 -8.95 12.52
N ALA A 205 -11.93 -9.27 12.94
CA ALA A 205 -13.11 -9.34 12.07
C ALA A 205 -13.49 -7.99 11.43
N ASP A 206 -13.00 -6.88 11.98
CA ASP A 206 -13.17 -5.53 11.44
C ASP A 206 -12.09 -5.17 10.38
N GLY A 207 -11.22 -6.11 10.03
CA GLY A 207 -10.13 -5.93 9.07
C GLY A 207 -8.91 -5.20 9.64
N ARG A 208 -8.90 -4.84 10.93
CA ARG A 208 -7.73 -4.26 11.59
C ARG A 208 -6.75 -5.33 12.01
N LEU A 209 -5.50 -4.93 12.24
CA LEU A 209 -4.51 -5.84 12.81
C LEU A 209 -4.86 -6.19 14.25
N ALA A 210 -4.80 -7.48 14.58
CA ALA A 210 -5.03 -7.95 15.93
C ALA A 210 -3.99 -7.37 16.92
N PRO A 211 -4.40 -6.90 18.10
CA PRO A 211 -3.48 -6.40 19.12
C PRO A 211 -2.40 -7.41 19.49
N ARG A 212 -1.15 -6.95 19.62
CA ARG A 212 -0.04 -7.80 20.08
C ARG A 212 -0.36 -8.38 21.46
N GLY A 213 0.07 -9.62 21.70
CA GLY A 213 -0.21 -10.36 22.94
C GLY A 213 -1.49 -11.20 22.91
N GLN A 214 -2.35 -11.04 21.90
CA GLN A 214 -3.45 -11.96 21.67
C GLN A 214 -2.98 -13.22 20.91
N PRO A 215 -3.55 -14.40 21.19
CA PRO A 215 -3.28 -15.61 20.41
C PRO A 215 -3.55 -15.37 18.91
N GLY A 216 -2.60 -15.73 18.05
CA GLY A 216 -2.70 -15.55 16.60
C GLY A 216 -2.43 -14.13 16.08
N ALA A 217 -2.18 -13.15 16.96
CA ALA A 217 -1.88 -11.77 16.53
C ALA A 217 -0.58 -11.64 15.71
N VAL A 218 0.32 -12.62 15.87
CA VAL A 218 1.56 -12.77 15.10
C VAL A 218 1.56 -14.17 14.49
N ILE A 219 1.90 -14.25 13.21
CA ILE A 219 2.10 -15.49 12.47
C ILE A 219 3.60 -15.77 12.48
N GLU A 220 3.99 -16.78 13.25
CA GLU A 220 5.41 -17.07 13.51
C GLU A 220 6.06 -17.94 12.42
N THR A 221 5.26 -18.70 11.67
CA THR A 221 5.76 -19.67 10.70
C THR A 221 5.75 -19.11 9.29
N LEU A 222 6.77 -19.49 8.50
CA LEU A 222 6.85 -19.15 7.08
C LEU A 222 5.63 -19.67 6.30
N GLU A 223 5.17 -20.90 6.59
CA GLU A 223 4.00 -21.46 5.89
C GLU A 223 2.72 -20.68 6.19
N GLY A 224 2.53 -20.21 7.43
CA GLY A 224 1.40 -19.36 7.78
C GLY A 224 1.44 -18.03 7.05
N ALA A 225 2.63 -17.41 6.97
CA ALA A 225 2.81 -16.16 6.24
C ALA A 225 2.58 -16.36 4.73
N LEU A 226 3.09 -17.44 4.14
CA LEU A 226 2.83 -17.80 2.74
C LEU A 226 1.35 -18.00 2.45
N ALA A 227 0.63 -18.73 3.31
CA ALA A 227 -0.82 -18.91 3.18
C ALA A 227 -1.55 -17.57 3.19
N GLN A 228 -1.20 -16.66 4.09
CA GLN A 228 -1.79 -15.32 4.14
C GLN A 228 -1.46 -14.50 2.89
N VAL A 229 -0.21 -14.50 2.43
CA VAL A 229 0.20 -13.77 1.23
C VAL A 229 -0.49 -14.32 -0.03
N ARG A 230 -0.63 -15.64 -0.15
CA ARG A 230 -1.40 -16.28 -1.25
C ARG A 230 -2.85 -15.79 -1.24
N GLY A 231 -3.49 -15.73 -0.08
CA GLY A 231 -4.84 -15.18 0.08
C GLY A 231 -4.94 -13.72 -0.36
N LEU A 232 -3.97 -12.89 0.02
CA LEU A 232 -3.91 -11.47 -0.35
C LEU A 232 -3.74 -11.26 -1.86
N VAL A 233 -2.79 -11.99 -2.46
CA VAL A 233 -2.41 -11.81 -3.87
C VAL A 233 -3.46 -12.38 -4.81
N ARG A 234 -3.89 -13.63 -4.58
CA ARG A 234 -4.75 -14.37 -5.52
C ARG A 234 -6.23 -14.20 -5.24
N GLU A 235 -6.59 -14.06 -3.97
CA GLU A 235 -7.99 -14.07 -3.56
C GLU A 235 -8.49 -12.71 -3.03
N HIS A 236 -7.58 -11.74 -2.89
CA HIS A 236 -7.84 -10.42 -2.33
C HIS A 236 -8.59 -10.50 -1.00
N ALA A 237 -8.13 -11.39 -0.12
CA ALA A 237 -8.72 -11.61 1.18
C ALA A 237 -7.72 -12.13 2.23
N VAL A 238 -8.08 -11.94 3.50
CA VAL A 238 -7.43 -12.57 4.65
C VAL A 238 -8.45 -13.32 5.49
N HIS A 239 -7.97 -14.28 6.30
CA HIS A 239 -8.77 -14.90 7.34
C HIS A 239 -8.49 -14.20 8.67
N ALA A 240 -9.54 -13.69 9.30
CA ALA A 240 -9.45 -13.12 10.64
C ALA A 240 -9.30 -14.22 11.71
N LEU A 241 -8.95 -13.81 12.93
CA LEU A 241 -8.73 -14.72 14.07
C LEU A 241 -9.98 -15.54 14.46
N ASP A 242 -11.17 -15.05 14.12
CA ASP A 242 -12.44 -15.77 14.34
C ASP A 242 -12.82 -16.70 13.16
N GLY A 243 -11.94 -16.80 12.15
CA GLY A 243 -12.14 -17.59 10.93
C GLY A 243 -12.93 -16.87 9.83
N SER A 244 -13.46 -15.67 10.10
CA SER A 244 -14.17 -14.89 9.09
C SER A 244 -13.24 -14.47 7.95
N ARG A 245 -13.79 -14.41 6.73
CA ARG A 245 -13.05 -13.99 5.54
C ARG A 245 -13.26 -12.48 5.32
N ILE A 246 -12.18 -11.74 5.31
CA ILE A 246 -12.19 -10.28 5.11
C ILE A 246 -11.63 -9.97 3.72
N ALA A 247 -12.41 -9.28 2.89
CA ALA A 247 -11.92 -8.77 1.62
C ALA A 247 -10.86 -7.67 1.86
N LEU A 248 -9.65 -7.86 1.35
CA LEU A 248 -8.53 -6.97 1.55
C LEU A 248 -7.66 -6.96 0.29
N ARG A 249 -7.38 -5.78 -0.24
CA ARG A 249 -6.42 -5.61 -1.34
C ARG A 249 -5.09 -5.15 -0.76
N ALA A 250 -4.01 -5.75 -1.23
CA ALA A 250 -2.65 -5.37 -0.88
C ALA A 250 -1.85 -5.13 -2.16
N ASP A 251 -1.29 -3.94 -2.28
CA ASP A 251 -0.29 -3.58 -3.29
C ASP A 251 1.14 -3.83 -2.74
N THR A 252 1.29 -3.79 -1.42
CA THR A 252 2.57 -3.95 -0.72
C THR A 252 2.42 -4.70 0.59
N LEU A 253 3.45 -5.47 0.94
CA LEU A 253 3.59 -6.22 2.18
C LEU A 253 4.70 -5.63 3.03
N CYS A 254 4.36 -5.19 4.24
CA CYS A 254 5.35 -4.78 5.22
C CYS A 254 6.03 -6.03 5.80
N LEU A 255 7.35 -6.11 5.64
CA LEU A 255 8.20 -7.08 6.34
C LEU A 255 8.84 -6.38 7.53
N HIS A 256 8.80 -7.02 8.70
CA HIS A 256 9.33 -6.45 9.91
C HIS A 256 10.86 -6.66 9.99
N GLY A 257 11.64 -5.58 9.91
CA GLY A 257 13.09 -5.61 10.03
C GLY A 257 13.62 -5.86 11.46
N ASP A 258 12.76 -5.75 12.48
CA ASP A 258 13.12 -5.93 13.89
C ASP A 258 13.14 -7.40 14.35
N ARG A 259 12.78 -8.34 13.47
CA ARG A 259 12.98 -9.77 13.70
C ARG A 259 14.47 -10.13 13.66
N HIS A 260 14.90 -10.99 14.58
CA HIS A 260 16.29 -11.51 14.58
C HIS A 260 16.64 -12.27 13.28
N ASP A 261 15.64 -12.83 12.59
CA ASP A 261 15.76 -13.58 11.36
C ASP A 261 15.19 -12.85 10.13
N ALA A 262 14.98 -11.53 10.20
CA ALA A 262 14.25 -10.74 9.19
C ALA A 262 14.74 -10.99 7.76
N ALA A 263 16.05 -10.97 7.53
CA ALA A 263 16.63 -11.20 6.20
C ALA A 263 16.42 -12.64 5.70
N ALA A 264 16.57 -13.64 6.58
CA ALA A 264 16.35 -15.04 6.22
C ALA A 264 14.87 -15.31 5.91
N PHE A 265 13.96 -14.70 6.69
CA PHE A 265 12.53 -14.76 6.45
C PHE A 265 12.13 -14.09 5.14
N ALA A 266 12.59 -12.86 4.89
CA ALA A 266 12.31 -12.12 3.67
C ALA A 266 12.80 -12.87 2.42
N ARG A 267 14.01 -13.44 2.50
CA ARG A 267 14.56 -14.32 1.47
C ARG A 267 13.65 -15.52 1.20
N ALA A 268 13.34 -16.30 2.24
CA ALA A 268 12.57 -17.53 2.09
C ALA A 268 11.15 -17.26 1.56
N LEU A 269 10.52 -16.18 2.03
CA LEU A 269 9.21 -15.74 1.54
C LEU A 269 9.28 -15.35 0.06
N ARG A 270 10.28 -14.56 -0.34
CA ARG A 270 10.48 -14.15 -1.74
C ARG A 270 10.74 -15.34 -2.65
N GLU A 271 11.69 -16.21 -2.31
CA GLU A 271 12.04 -17.40 -3.10
C GLU A 271 10.81 -18.31 -3.31
N ALA A 272 10.00 -18.51 -2.26
CA ALA A 272 8.78 -19.31 -2.34
C ALA A 272 7.70 -18.67 -3.25
N LEU A 273 7.48 -17.35 -3.15
CA LEU A 273 6.53 -16.65 -4.02
C LEU A 273 6.98 -16.63 -5.48
N GLU A 274 8.26 -16.40 -5.74
CA GLU A 274 8.83 -16.40 -7.10
C GLU A 274 8.75 -17.80 -7.73
N ALA A 275 8.97 -18.87 -6.96
CA ALA A 275 8.77 -20.25 -7.41
C ALA A 275 7.30 -20.54 -7.81
N GLU A 276 6.35 -19.78 -7.27
CA GLU A 276 4.93 -19.85 -7.60
C GLU A 276 4.50 -18.88 -8.71
N GLY A 277 5.45 -18.17 -9.33
CA GLY A 277 5.19 -17.19 -10.40
C GLY A 277 4.69 -15.83 -9.91
N ILE A 278 4.76 -15.55 -8.60
CA ILE A 278 4.43 -14.24 -8.02
C ILE A 278 5.70 -13.39 -7.98
N VAL A 279 5.70 -12.27 -8.71
CA VAL A 279 6.86 -11.39 -8.84
C VAL A 279 6.91 -10.37 -7.71
N VAL A 280 8.03 -10.30 -7.00
CA VAL A 280 8.28 -9.23 -6.01
C VAL A 280 8.78 -7.97 -6.71
N ARG A 281 8.02 -6.87 -6.67
CA ARG A 281 8.37 -5.62 -7.35
C ARG A 281 7.66 -4.41 -6.74
N ALA A 282 8.34 -3.26 -6.76
CA ALA A 282 7.80 -1.99 -6.28
C ALA A 282 6.54 -1.55 -7.07
N PRO A 283 5.58 -0.86 -6.44
CA PRO A 283 4.35 -0.49 -7.10
C PRO A 283 4.58 0.59 -8.17
N GLY A 284 4.05 0.35 -9.37
CA GLY A 284 4.08 1.30 -10.48
C GLY A 284 5.28 1.17 -11.43
N ASP A 285 6.21 0.25 -11.18
CA ASP A 285 7.22 -0.10 -12.16
C ASP A 285 6.61 -1.00 -13.27
N ALA A 286 7.03 -0.77 -14.51
CA ALA A 286 6.60 -1.58 -15.66
C ALA A 286 7.07 -3.05 -15.49
N PRO A 287 6.36 -4.05 -16.06
CA PRO A 287 6.78 -5.46 -16.05
C PRO A 287 8.14 -5.67 -16.73
#